data_AF-A0A3D5URZ2-F1
#
_entry.id   AF-A0A3D5URZ2-F1
#
_cell.length_a   1.000
_cell.length_b   1.000
_cell.length_c   1.000
_cell.angle_alpha   90.00
_cell.angle_beta   90.00
_cell.angle_gamma   90.00
#
_symmetry.space_group_name_H-M   'P 1'
#
loop_
_entity.id
_entity.type
_entity.pdbx_description
1 polymer ?
#
loop_
_entity_poly.entity_id
_entity_poly.type
_entity_poly.pdbx_seq_one_letter_code
_entity_poly.pdbx_strand_id
1 'polypeptide(L)' 'MALKIRLARGGAKKRPFYRIVVADTRSPRDGRFIE' A
#
# COMPACT_ATOMS: atom_id res chain seq x y z
N MET A 1 -11.08 -9.20 -9.84
CA MET A 1 -10.19 -9.59 -8.74
C MET A 1 -8.81 -9.67 -9.34
N ALA A 2 -8.00 -8.65 -9.08
CA ALA A 2 -6.71 -8.45 -9.75
C ALA A 2 -5.74 -7.91 -8.72
N LEU A 3 -4.78 -8.76 -8.34
CA LEU A 3 -3.72 -8.43 -7.42
C LEU A 3 -2.71 -7.53 -8.12
N LYS A 4 -2.38 -6.41 -7.48
CA LYS A 4 -1.37 -5.48 -7.95
C LYS A 4 -0.33 -5.26 -6.86
N ILE A 5 0.91 -5.21 -7.29
CA ILE A 5 2.01 -4.74 -6.45
C ILE A 5 1.93 -3.21 -6.43
N ARG A 6 1.88 -2.62 -5.23
CA ARG A 6 1.79 -1.17 -5.04
C ARG A 6 2.69 -0.72 -3.89
N LEU A 7 2.88 0.59 -3.77
CA LEU A 7 3.60 1.20 -2.66
C LEU A 7 2.62 1.74 -1.62
N ALA A 8 2.68 1.21 -0.40
CA ALA A 8 1.98 1.77 0.76
C ALA A 8 2.80 2.93 1.32
N ARG A 9 2.16 4.08 1.56
CA ARG A 9 2.82 5.24 2.16
C ARG A 9 2.68 5.15 3.68
N GLY A 10 3.81 5.23 4.38
CA GLY A 10 3.85 5.46 5.81
C GLY A 10 4.82 6.57 6.17
N GLY A 11 5.06 6.74 7.48
CA GLY A 11 6.03 7.68 8.02
C GLY A 11 5.40 8.95 8.57
N ALA A 12 6.24 9.94 8.86
CA ALA A 12 5.82 11.18 9.47
C ALA A 12 5.68 12.31 8.44
N LYS A 13 5.02 13.41 8.83
CA LYS A 13 4.98 14.63 8.00
C LYS A 13 6.41 15.09 7.69
N LYS A 14 6.70 15.34 6.42
CA LYS A 14 8.05 15.64 5.86
C LYS A 14 9.08 14.50 5.91
N ARG A 15 8.69 13.28 6.29
CA ARG A 15 9.55 12.07 6.25
C ARG A 15 8.73 10.83 5.85
N PRO A 16 8.27 10.74 4.58
CA PRO A 16 7.55 9.56 4.12
C PRO A 16 8.49 8.38 3.93
N PHE A 17 7.99 7.18 4.24
CA PHE A 17 8.56 5.91 3.78
C PHE A 17 7.55 5.19 2.87
N TYR A 18 8.07 4.34 2.00
CA TYR A 18 7.25 3.50 1.13
C TYR A 18 7.60 2.03 1.36
N ARG A 19 6.59 1.18 1.45
CA ARG A 19 6.74 -0.28 1.49
C ARG A 19 6.07 -0.89 0.28
N ILE A 20 6.70 -1.92 -0.29
CA ILE A 20 6.10 -2.73 -1.34
C ILE A 20 5.04 -3.61 -0.69
N VAL A 21 3.82 -3.57 -1.21
CA VAL A 21 2.68 -4.35 -0.70
C VAL A 21 1.89 -4.94 -1.87
N VAL A 22 1.28 -6.09 -1.65
CA VAL A 22 0.38 -6.74 -2.61
C VAL A 22 -1.06 -6.53 -2.15
N ALA A 23 -1.88 -5.95 -3.03
CA ALA A 23 -3.30 -5.74 -2.73
C ALA A 23 -4.18 -5.88 -3.96
N ASP A 24 -5.45 -6.22 -3.76
CA ASP A 24 -6.46 -6.10 -4.81
C ASP A 24 -6.68 -4.63 -5.17
N THR A 25 -6.94 -4.37 -6.45
CA THR A 25 -7.18 -3.02 -6.98
C THR A 25 -8.32 -2.28 -6.26
N ARG A 26 -9.31 -2.99 -5.72
CA ARG A 26 -10.45 -2.38 -5.02
C ARG A 26 -10.14 -1.99 -3.57
N SER A 27 -9.01 -2.42 -3.02
CA SER A 27 -8.63 -2.11 -1.64
C SER A 27 -8.06 -0.68 -1.52
N PRO A 28 -8.38 0.08 -0.46
CA PRO A 28 -7.82 1.41 -0.23
C PRO A 28 -6.29 1.35 -0.05
N ARG A 29 -5.58 2.42 -0.45
CA ARG A 29 -4.11 2.46 -0.55
C ARG A 29 -3.38 2.07 0.74
N ASP A 30 -3.91 2.54 1.87
CA ASP A 30 -3.28 2.39 3.18
C ASP A 30 -4.06 1.39 4.08
N GLY A 31 -4.97 0.60 3.49
CA GLY A 31 -5.85 -0.34 4.21
C GLY A 31 -5.45 -1.81 4.04
N ARG A 32 -6.43 -2.73 4.00
CA ARG A 32 -6.19 -4.18 4.05
C ARG A 32 -5.27 -4.67 2.92
N PHE A 33 -4.04 -5.04 3.30
CA PHE A 33 -3.04 -5.68 2.43
C PHE A 33 -3.15 -7.20 2.57
N ILE A 34 -2.69 -7.92 1.54
CA ILE A 34 -2.60 -9.38 1.57
C ILE A 34 -1.27 -9.80 2.17
N GLU A 35 -0.18 -9.15 1.73
CA GLU A 35 1.18 -9.21 2.31
C GLU A 35 2.01 -7.99 1.85
#